data_AF-A0A7L4P9M8-F1
#
_entry.id   AF-A0A7L4P9M8-F1
#
_cell.length_a   1.000
_cell.length_b   1.000
_cell.length_c   1.000
_cell.angle_alpha   90.00
_cell.angle_beta   90.00
_cell.angle_gamma   90.00
#
_symmetry.space_group_name_H-M   'P 1'
#
loop_
_entity.id
_entity.type
_entity.pdbx_description
1 polymer ?
#
loop_
_entity_poly.entity_id
_entity_poly.type
_entity_poly.pdbx_seq_one_letter_code
_entity_poly.pdbx_strand_id
1 'polypeptide(L)'
;MDRVRSEELLHLVELMKLKNVAKSEYLAEFIDGIIRETYLRLRLLDVLSTPEITLNVEEQKPLDEIIRTLEDMCKHYEAHLAELRKLRVAAKTPLELELVAAMEKSLERSHVAIRMLINALTETTARG
;
A
#
# COMPACT_ATOMS: atom_id res chain seq x y z
N MET A 1 3.85 -12.33 14.61
CA MET A 1 4.48 -11.83 13.37
C MET A 1 5.99 -11.97 13.39
N ASP A 2 6.63 -11.86 14.57
CA ASP A 2 8.10 -11.90 14.69
C ASP A 2 8.74 -13.18 14.15
N ARG A 3 8.15 -14.36 14.44
CA ARG A 3 8.67 -15.63 13.91
C ARG A 3 8.69 -15.68 12.37
N VAL A 4 7.59 -15.27 11.72
CA VAL A 4 7.48 -15.23 10.26
C VAL A 4 8.48 -14.24 9.67
N ARG A 5 8.65 -13.07 10.29
CA ARG A 5 9.68 -12.08 9.89
C ARG A 5 11.07 -12.69 9.97
N SER A 6 11.41 -13.38 11.06
CA SER A 6 12.72 -14.03 11.23
C SER A 6 12.98 -15.10 10.16
N GLU A 7 11.97 -15.90 9.82
CA GLU A 7 12.07 -16.93 8.78
C GLU A 7 12.27 -16.29 7.38
N GLU A 8 11.52 -15.25 7.03
CA GLU A 8 11.70 -14.52 5.76
C GLU A 8 13.08 -13.83 5.66
N LEU A 9 13.62 -13.30 6.77
CA LEU A 9 14.99 -12.75 6.80
C LEU A 9 16.03 -13.83 6.50
N LEU A 10 15.88 -15.03 7.06
CA LEU A 10 16.76 -16.16 6.76
C LEU A 10 16.68 -16.56 5.29
N HIS A 11 15.47 -16.64 4.73
CA HIS A 11 15.29 -16.92 3.30
C HIS A 11 15.99 -15.88 2.41
N LEU A 12 15.87 -14.60 2.74
CA LEU A 12 16.54 -13.53 1.99
C LEU A 12 18.07 -13.71 1.99
N VAL A 13 18.65 -14.05 3.15
CA VAL A 13 20.08 -14.32 3.29
C VAL A 13 20.52 -15.49 2.41
N GLU A 14 19.78 -16.61 2.43
CA GLU A 14 20.10 -17.78 1.61
C GLU A 14 19.96 -17.49 0.10
N LEU A 15 18.95 -16.73 -0.31
CA LEU A 15 18.77 -16.33 -1.71
C LEU A 15 19.91 -15.45 -2.21
N MET A 16 20.41 -14.51 -1.39
CA MET A 16 21.59 -13.72 -1.75
C MET A 16 22.85 -14.58 -1.93
N LYS A 17 23.05 -15.57 -1.06
CA LYS A 17 24.15 -16.54 -1.20
C LYS A 17 24.01 -17.33 -2.51
N LEU A 18 22.81 -17.82 -2.80
CA LEU A 18 22.50 -18.57 -4.01
C LEU A 18 22.75 -17.74 -5.28
N LYS A 19 22.33 -16.47 -5.29
CA LYS A 19 22.60 -15.54 -6.40
C LYS A 19 24.09 -15.41 -6.69
N ASN A 20 24.91 -15.25 -5.65
CA ASN A 20 26.36 -15.04 -5.79
C ASN A 20 27.11 -16.25 -6.37
N VAL A 21 26.55 -17.46 -6.23
CA VAL A 21 27.14 -18.69 -6.79
C VAL A 21 26.54 -19.09 -8.13
N ALA A 22 25.42 -18.48 -8.53
CA ALA A 22 24.76 -18.74 -9.80
C ALA A 22 25.59 -18.14 -10.96
N LYS A 23 26.07 -18.99 -11.86
CA LYS A 23 26.85 -18.59 -13.04
C LYS A 23 25.99 -18.28 -14.28
N SER A 24 24.73 -18.69 -14.27
CA SER A 24 23.79 -18.44 -15.36
C SER A 24 23.07 -17.11 -15.12
N GLU A 25 23.11 -16.24 -16.12
CA GLU A 25 22.41 -14.94 -16.11
C GLU A 25 20.91 -15.13 -15.92
N TYR A 26 20.30 -16.07 -16.63
CA TYR A 26 18.89 -16.43 -16.46
C TYR A 26 18.55 -16.87 -15.02
N LEU A 27 19.38 -17.73 -14.41
CA LEU A 27 19.15 -18.14 -13.02
C LEU A 27 19.34 -16.97 -12.05
N ALA A 28 20.32 -16.09 -12.28
CA ALA A 28 20.53 -14.91 -11.45
C ALA A 28 19.33 -13.96 -11.51
N GLU A 29 18.75 -13.73 -12.70
CA GLU A 29 17.53 -12.93 -12.86
C GLU A 29 16.31 -13.55 -12.17
N PHE A 30 16.16 -14.87 -12.26
CA PHE A 30 15.10 -15.60 -11.58
C PHE A 30 15.23 -15.49 -10.05
N ILE A 31 16.43 -15.71 -9.52
CA ILE A 31 16.73 -15.55 -8.08
C ILE A 31 16.47 -14.10 -7.65
N ASP A 32 16.83 -13.12 -8.48
CA ASP A 32 16.52 -11.71 -8.22
C ASP A 32 15.03 -11.42 -8.13
N GLY A 33 14.21 -12.13 -8.91
CA GLY A 33 12.75 -12.11 -8.75
C GLY A 33 12.32 -12.53 -7.35
N ILE A 34 12.80 -13.69 -6.89
CA ILE A 34 12.44 -14.24 -5.58
C ILE A 34 12.96 -13.35 -4.44
N ILE A 35 14.17 -12.78 -4.57
CA ILE A 35 14.73 -11.83 -3.60
C ILE A 35 13.82 -10.61 -3.45
N ARG A 36 13.35 -10.02 -4.56
CA ARG A 36 12.44 -8.87 -4.53
C ARG A 36 11.12 -9.21 -3.84
N GLU A 37 10.54 -10.37 -4.14
CA GLU A 37 9.30 -10.82 -3.50
C GLU A 37 9.46 -11.01 -1.98
N THR A 38 10.56 -11.65 -1.57
CA THR A 38 10.88 -11.89 -0.15
C THR A 38 11.10 -10.58 0.60
N TYR A 39 11.80 -9.63 -0.02
CA TYR A 39 11.99 -8.29 0.54
C TYR A 39 10.66 -7.54 0.70
N LEU A 40 9.76 -7.60 -0.30
CA LEU A 40 8.44 -6.97 -0.21
C LEU A 40 7.60 -7.54 0.94
N ARG A 41 7.61 -8.87 1.15
CA ARG A 41 6.89 -9.48 2.29
C ARG A 41 7.41 -8.98 3.64
N LEU A 42 8.74 -8.85 3.80
CA LEU A 42 9.33 -8.29 5.02
C LEU A 42 8.84 -6.86 5.29
N ARG A 43 8.80 -6.02 4.25
CA ARG A 43 8.29 -4.64 4.37
C ARG A 43 6.82 -4.58 4.79
N LEU A 44 5.99 -5.48 4.27
CA LEU A 44 4.58 -5.57 4.68
C LEU A 44 4.45 -5.96 6.15
N LEU A 45 5.24 -6.92 6.63
CA LEU A 45 5.26 -7.32 8.04
C LEU A 45 5.71 -6.16 8.96
N ASP A 46 6.66 -5.34 8.50
CA ASP A 46 7.10 -4.13 9.20
C ASP A 46 5.98 -3.11 9.34
N VAL A 47 5.29 -2.79 8.25
CA VAL A 47 4.17 -1.86 8.27
C VAL A 47 3.07 -2.35 9.22
N LEU A 48 2.70 -3.62 9.15
CA LEU A 48 1.68 -4.21 10.03
C LEU A 48 2.08 -4.23 11.51
N SER A 49 3.36 -4.10 11.83
CA SER A 49 3.87 -4.04 13.21
C SER A 49 3.95 -2.61 13.74
N THR A 50 3.61 -1.60 12.93
CA THR A 50 3.72 -0.19 13.31
C THR A 50 2.63 0.11 14.37
N PRO A 51 2.98 0.67 15.54
CA PRO A 51 1.99 1.07 16.53
C PRO A 51 1.03 2.10 15.94
N GLU A 52 -0.23 2.09 16.41
CA GLU A 52 -1.22 3.06 16.00
C GLU A 52 -0.71 4.49 16.23
N ILE A 53 -0.81 5.33 15.20
CA ILE A 53 -0.44 6.74 15.31
C ILE A 53 -1.57 7.46 16.06
N THR A 54 -1.35 7.73 17.35
CA THR A 54 -2.19 8.67 18.11
C THR A 54 -1.79 10.09 17.73
N LEU A 55 -2.48 10.70 16.77
CA LEU A 55 -2.39 12.13 16.51
C LEU A 55 -3.29 12.87 17.51
N ASN A 56 -2.82 14.00 18.07
CA ASN A 56 -3.60 14.86 18.94
C ASN A 56 -4.86 15.34 18.21
N VAL A 57 -6.04 14.86 18.62
CA VAL A 57 -7.34 15.07 17.94
C VAL A 57 -8.07 16.34 18.43
N GLU A 58 -7.39 17.21 19.18
CA GLU A 58 -8.04 18.34 19.87
C GLU A 58 -8.35 19.55 18.97
N GLU A 59 -7.88 19.58 17.71
CA GLU A 59 -8.22 20.67 16.78
C GLU A 59 -9.62 20.49 16.19
N GLN A 60 -10.56 21.31 16.65
CA GLN A 60 -11.86 21.47 16.00
C GLN A 60 -11.70 22.28 14.71
N LYS A 61 -12.03 21.68 13.57
CA LYS A 61 -12.09 22.36 12.27
C LYS A 61 -13.54 22.69 11.89
N PRO A 62 -13.82 23.84 11.25
CA PRO A 62 -15.12 24.11 10.65
C PRO A 62 -15.53 23.02 9.65
N LEU A 63 -16.83 22.73 9.57
CA LEU A 63 -17.35 21.65 8.71
C LEU A 63 -16.98 21.85 7.22
N ASP A 64 -17.01 23.08 6.71
CA ASP A 64 -16.62 23.37 5.32
C ASP A 64 -15.14 23.05 5.06
N GLU A 65 -14.27 23.28 6.03
CA GLU A 65 -12.85 22.92 5.92
C GLU A 65 -12.64 21.41 5.98
N ILE A 66 -13.45 20.70 6.78
CA ILE A 66 -13.47 19.23 6.80
C ILE A 66 -13.91 18.70 5.43
N ILE A 67 -14.99 19.21 4.86
CA ILE A 67 -15.49 18.79 3.54
C ILE A 67 -14.43 19.02 2.47
N ARG A 68 -13.79 20.20 2.43
CA ARG A 68 -12.68 20.47 1.50
C ARG A 68 -11.51 19.51 1.67
N THR A 69 -11.16 19.20 2.92
CA THR A 69 -10.11 18.21 3.21
C THR A 69 -10.47 16.84 2.64
N LEU A 70 -11.72 16.39 2.81
CA LEU A 70 -12.20 15.12 2.26
C LEU A 70 -12.24 15.12 0.72
N GLU A 71 -12.60 16.25 0.09
CA GLU A 71 -12.54 16.42 -1.36
C GLU A 71 -11.10 16.32 -1.89
N ASP A 72 -10.15 16.95 -1.21
CA ASP A 72 -8.73 16.86 -1.57
C ASP A 72 -8.19 15.44 -1.36
N MET A 73 -8.63 14.72 -0.31
CA MET A 73 -8.34 13.30 -0.16
C MET A 73 -8.87 12.48 -1.34
N CYS A 74 -10.07 12.77 -1.85
CA CYS A 74 -10.61 12.11 -3.04
C CYS A 74 -9.71 12.33 -4.26
N LYS A 75 -9.27 13.58 -4.53
CA LYS A 75 -8.35 13.90 -5.63
C LYS A 75 -7.03 13.13 -5.50
N HIS A 76 -6.49 13.04 -4.30
CA HIS A 76 -5.28 12.25 -4.05
C HIS A 76 -5.49 10.77 -4.31
N TYR A 77 -6.62 10.19 -3.92
CA TYR A 77 -6.93 8.80 -4.25
C TYR A 77 -7.06 8.55 -5.75
N GLU A 78 -7.65 9.48 -6.51
CA GLU A 78 -7.69 9.40 -7.97
C GLU A 78 -6.28 9.42 -8.59
N ALA A 79 -5.41 10.30 -8.11
CA ALA A 79 -4.02 10.35 -8.53
C ALA A 79 -3.27 9.05 -8.18
N HIS A 80 -3.46 8.53 -6.97
CA HIS A 80 -2.86 7.26 -6.55
C HIS A 80 -3.35 6.08 -7.40
N LEU A 81 -4.64 6.02 -7.76
CA LEU A 81 -5.16 4.98 -8.66
C LEU A 81 -4.52 5.06 -10.05
N ALA A 82 -4.25 6.27 -10.56
CA ALA A 82 -3.53 6.43 -11.82
C ALA A 82 -2.08 5.92 -11.73
N GLU A 83 -1.39 6.15 -10.61
CA GLU A 83 -0.05 5.62 -10.36
C GLU A 83 -0.05 4.08 -10.20
N LEU A 84 -1.03 3.52 -9.48
CA LEU A 84 -1.16 2.07 -9.35
C LEU A 84 -1.37 1.37 -10.69
N ARG A 85 -2.12 1.98 -11.62
CA ARG A 85 -2.26 1.44 -12.98
C ARG A 85 -0.92 1.38 -13.72
N LYS A 86 -0.03 2.36 -13.53
CA LYS A 86 1.33 2.32 -14.09
C LYS A 86 2.16 1.22 -13.44
N LEU A 87 2.08 1.08 -12.11
CA LEU A 87 2.77 0.02 -11.38
C LEU A 87 2.29 -1.37 -11.79
N ARG A 88 1.00 -1.55 -12.05
CA ARG A 88 0.42 -2.80 -12.54
C ARG A 88 1.04 -3.25 -13.87
N VAL A 89 1.28 -2.30 -14.78
CA VAL A 89 1.95 -2.58 -16.07
C VAL A 89 3.44 -2.89 -15.87
N ALA A 90 4.07 -2.29 -14.86
CA ALA A 90 5.48 -2.48 -14.55
C ALA A 90 5.78 -3.70 -13.66
N ALA A 91 4.75 -4.34 -13.07
CA ALA A 91 4.91 -5.48 -12.18
C ALA A 91 5.51 -6.68 -12.94
N LYS A 92 6.52 -7.30 -12.34
CA LYS A 92 7.30 -8.39 -12.93
C LYS A 92 7.08 -9.72 -12.24
N THR A 93 6.43 -9.71 -11.08
CA THR A 93 6.21 -10.89 -10.25
C THR A 93 4.73 -11.07 -9.90
N PRO A 94 4.28 -12.30 -9.63
CA PRO A 94 2.91 -12.55 -9.15
C PRO A 94 2.58 -11.78 -7.86
N LEU A 95 3.52 -11.72 -6.90
CA LEU A 95 3.30 -10.98 -5.65
C LEU A 95 3.14 -9.48 -5.88
N GLU A 96 3.95 -8.87 -6.75
CA GLU A 96 3.79 -7.45 -7.09
C GLU A 96 2.41 -7.19 -7.72
N LEU A 97 1.95 -8.06 -8.62
CA LEU A 97 0.62 -7.95 -9.23
C LEU A 97 -0.50 -8.05 -8.19
N GLU A 98 -0.41 -9.04 -7.29
CA GLU A 98 -1.39 -9.22 -6.21
C GLU A 98 -1.40 -8.03 -5.24
N LEU A 99 -0.23 -7.51 -4.89
CA LEU A 99 -0.11 -6.34 -4.03
C LEU A 99 -0.73 -5.11 -4.69
N VAL A 100 -0.39 -4.83 -5.95
CA VAL A 100 -0.97 -3.69 -6.69
C VAL A 100 -2.49 -3.85 -6.79
N ALA A 101 -3.00 -5.03 -7.12
CA ALA A 101 -4.45 -5.27 -7.19
C ALA A 101 -5.15 -5.09 -5.83
N ALA A 102 -4.52 -5.54 -4.74
CA ALA A 102 -5.04 -5.35 -3.39
C ALA A 102 -5.08 -3.86 -3.00
N MET A 103 -4.03 -3.11 -3.36
CA MET A 103 -3.96 -1.66 -3.14
C MET A 103 -5.00 -0.90 -3.97
N GLU A 104 -5.16 -1.24 -5.26
CA GLU A 104 -6.19 -0.65 -6.14
C GLU A 104 -7.57 -0.81 -5.50
N LYS A 105 -7.92 -2.05 -5.13
CA LYS A 105 -9.22 -2.35 -4.52
C LYS A 105 -9.40 -1.65 -3.17
N SER A 106 -8.33 -1.46 -2.40
CA SER A 106 -8.40 -0.76 -1.11
C SER A 106 -8.64 0.73 -1.31
N LEU A 107 -7.90 1.38 -2.22
CA LEU A 107 -8.07 2.80 -2.54
C LEU A 107 -9.44 3.09 -3.11
N GLU A 108 -9.96 2.24 -4.00
CA GLU A 108 -11.31 2.38 -4.55
C GLU A 108 -12.38 2.37 -3.45
N ARG A 109 -12.27 1.43 -2.49
CA ARG A 109 -13.21 1.36 -1.35
C ARG A 109 -13.13 2.61 -0.48
N SER A 110 -11.92 3.06 -0.13
CA SER A 110 -11.72 4.27 0.66
C SER A 110 -12.26 5.51 -0.05
N HIS A 111 -12.00 5.64 -1.36
CA HIS A 111 -12.50 6.74 -2.16
C HIS A 111 -14.04 6.80 -2.19
N VAL A 112 -14.70 5.66 -2.43
CA VAL A 112 -16.16 5.57 -2.38
C VAL A 112 -16.70 5.94 -1.00
N ALA A 113 -16.09 5.41 0.07
CA ALA A 113 -16.52 5.71 1.43
C ALA A 113 -16.41 7.20 1.76
N ILE A 114 -15.31 7.86 1.38
CA ILE A 114 -15.15 9.31 1.60
C ILE A 114 -16.16 10.11 0.78
N ARG A 115 -16.42 9.74 -0.48
CA ARG A 115 -17.45 10.41 -1.29
C ARG A 115 -18.85 10.29 -0.66
N MET A 116 -19.20 9.12 -0.14
CA MET A 116 -20.46 8.94 0.58
C MET A 116 -20.53 9.81 1.84
N LEU A 117 -19.41 9.93 2.57
CA LEU A 117 -19.32 10.79 3.75
C LEU A 117 -19.50 12.27 3.39
N ILE A 118 -18.84 12.76 2.33
CA ILE A 118 -19.02 14.13 1.83
C ILE A 118 -20.50 14.39 1.52
N ASN A 119 -21.15 13.49 0.79
CA ASN A 119 -22.56 13.64 0.44
C ASN A 119 -23.44 13.72 1.70
N ALA A 120 -23.23 12.84 2.68
CA ALA A 120 -23.99 12.84 3.91
C ALA A 120 -23.81 14.13 4.73
N LEU A 121 -22.56 14.64 4.80
CA LEU A 121 -22.25 15.89 5.50
C LEU A 121 -22.90 17.10 4.80
N THR A 122 -22.85 17.15 3.48
CA THR A 122 -23.45 18.24 2.67
C THR A 122 -24.97 18.19 2.65
N GLU A 123 -25.60 17.01 2.67
CA GLU A 123 -27.06 16.89 2.79
C GLU A 123 -27.57 17.35 4.16
N THR A 124 -26.77 17.14 5.21
CA THR A 124 -27.09 17.57 6.57
C THR A 124 -27.09 19.10 6.69
N THR A 125 -26.16 19.78 6.01
CA THR A 125 -26.11 21.25 5.99
C THR A 125 -27.18 21.89 5.10
N ALA A 126 -27.67 21.19 4.08
CA ALA A 126 -28.75 21.68 3.21
C ALA A 126 -30.16 21.59 3.85
N ARG A 127 -30.32 20.83 4.95
CA ARG A 127 -31.61 20.60 5.64
C ARG A 127 -31.72 21.30 7.00
N GLY A 128 -30.66 21.94 7.48
CA GLY A 128 -30.65 22.77 8.70
C GLY A 128 -30.75 24.25 8.35
#